data_AF-A0A836TG35-F1
#
_entry.id   AF-A0A836TG35-F1
#
_cell.length_a   1.000
_cell.length_b   1.000
_cell.length_c   1.000
_cell.angle_alpha   90.00
_cell.angle_beta   90.00
_cell.angle_gamma   90.00
#
_symmetry.space_group_name_H-M   'P 1'
#
loop_
_entity.id
_entity.type
_entity.pdbx_description
1 polymer ?
#
loop_
_entity_poly.entity_id
_entity_poly.type
_entity_poly.pdbx_seq_one_letter_code
_entity_poly.pdbx_strand_id
1 'polypeptide(L)'
;MTEDRILFNCHAGCSFQDIIRALNMGNYSFGLSNKTNSELQKIIARYKYKNIEGKNVYDVVRFEPKDFRTQRPDGKWTLDGVTRVPYRLPQLLAGIKEGKEILLLEGEKDCDNAENIGLVATTFPGGAGKWRKEYSKWFQEAKVICLPDNDSAGRKGMDFIASEIVKVAKSVRWLELPDIPEKGDLSDWLEFAGSSYGAFRELAKNAAEWQHKCSKRQKLKTNNSFFETFEIIPEEWQNPIPLVREEEEAQPYPVDDLGPIIGEAVKEFQNYGKQPISMVGSSALATASLCCQGLADISRDSQNTGPISLSFLSIAESGERKTSTDKAFSKSLREWQRDKAEENKDEVRKSVAQHAA
;
A
#
# COMPACT_ATOMS: atom_id res chain seq x y z
N MET A 1 -7.53 -15.85 12.08
CA MET A 1 -8.68 -16.69 11.66
C MET A 1 -9.90 -15.80 11.71
N THR A 2 -10.74 -15.77 10.67
CA THR A 2 -11.90 -14.87 10.60
C THR A 2 -12.95 -15.31 11.61
N GLU A 3 -13.36 -14.40 12.50
CA GLU A 3 -14.11 -14.65 13.74
C GLU A 3 -15.56 -15.17 13.57
N ASP A 4 -16.04 -15.39 12.34
CA ASP A 4 -17.45 -15.73 12.08
C ASP A 4 -17.69 -17.10 11.40
N ARG A 5 -16.76 -18.06 11.49
CA ARG A 5 -16.95 -19.37 10.82
C ARG A 5 -16.59 -20.57 11.69
N ILE A 6 -17.57 -21.44 11.90
CA ILE A 6 -17.37 -22.78 12.43
C ILE A 6 -16.91 -23.69 11.28
N LEU A 7 -15.67 -24.18 11.37
CA LEU A 7 -15.13 -25.21 10.47
C LEU A 7 -15.32 -26.58 11.09
N PHE A 8 -15.98 -27.48 10.37
CA PHE A 8 -16.16 -28.88 10.78
C PHE A 8 -15.52 -29.81 9.74
N ASN A 9 -14.78 -30.83 10.21
CA ASN A 9 -14.19 -31.85 9.37
C ASN A 9 -14.58 -33.24 9.90
N CYS A 10 -15.14 -34.09 9.04
CA CYS A 10 -15.55 -35.44 9.41
C CYS A 10 -14.42 -36.44 9.12
N HIS A 11 -13.84 -37.01 10.17
CA HIS A 11 -12.79 -38.03 10.04
C HIS A 11 -13.31 -39.40 9.54
N ALA A 12 -14.64 -39.60 9.54
CA ALA A 12 -15.28 -40.78 8.96
C ALA A 12 -15.65 -40.62 7.48
N GLY A 13 -15.41 -39.45 6.87
CA GLY A 13 -15.65 -39.19 5.45
C GLY A 13 -17.11 -38.90 5.07
N CYS A 14 -17.99 -38.63 6.03
CA CYS A 14 -19.39 -38.30 5.76
C CYS A 14 -19.54 -36.96 5.03
N SER A 15 -20.57 -36.84 4.19
CA SER A 15 -20.89 -35.58 3.53
C SER A 15 -21.49 -34.57 4.52
N PHE A 16 -21.30 -33.28 4.25
CA PHE A 16 -21.86 -32.20 5.05
C PHE A 16 -23.39 -32.32 5.22
N GLN A 17 -24.09 -32.74 4.16
CA GLN A 17 -25.55 -32.92 4.18
C GLN A 17 -25.99 -34.06 5.10
N ASP A 18 -25.23 -35.15 5.14
CA ASP A 18 -25.56 -36.30 5.99
C ASP A 18 -25.35 -35.95 7.48
N ILE A 19 -24.31 -35.18 7.77
CA ILE A 19 -24.00 -34.70 9.13
C ILE A 19 -25.10 -33.76 9.63
N ILE A 20 -25.48 -32.77 8.82
CA ILE A 20 -26.55 -31.81 9.19
C ILE A 20 -27.89 -32.54 9.39
N ARG A 21 -28.20 -33.50 8.51
CA ARG A 21 -29.42 -34.31 8.63
C ARG A 21 -29.42 -35.16 9.91
N ALA A 22 -28.31 -35.78 10.26
CA ALA A 22 -28.19 -36.59 11.48
C ALA A 22 -28.28 -35.74 12.76
N LEU A 23 -27.74 -34.51 12.73
CA LEU A 23 -27.80 -33.57 13.85
C LEU A 23 -29.14 -32.84 13.96
N ASN A 24 -30.06 -33.05 13.00
CA ASN A 24 -31.34 -32.34 12.89
C ASN A 24 -31.17 -30.81 12.93
N MET A 25 -30.10 -30.31 12.33
CA MET A 25 -29.79 -28.88 12.20
C MET A 25 -30.15 -28.38 10.80
N GLY A 26 -30.32 -27.07 10.62
CA GLY A 26 -30.48 -26.47 9.29
C GLY A 26 -29.19 -25.78 8.82
N ASN A 27 -29.05 -25.55 7.50
CA ASN A 27 -27.89 -24.84 6.92
C ASN A 27 -27.63 -23.46 7.58
N TYR A 28 -28.69 -22.80 8.05
CA TYR A 28 -28.63 -21.50 8.73
C TYR A 28 -27.85 -21.54 10.06
N SER A 29 -27.79 -22.70 10.71
CA SER A 29 -27.10 -22.87 12.00
C SER A 29 -25.58 -22.77 11.90
N PHE A 30 -25.02 -22.79 10.68
CA PHE A 30 -23.58 -22.72 10.42
C PHE A 30 -23.17 -21.41 9.72
N GLY A 31 -23.99 -20.36 9.76
CA GLY A 31 -23.69 -19.09 9.10
C GLY A 31 -23.60 -19.20 7.57
N LEU A 32 -24.03 -20.33 6.99
CA LEU A 32 -24.26 -20.46 5.56
C LEU A 32 -25.54 -19.71 5.24
N SER A 33 -25.42 -18.38 5.14
CA SER A 33 -26.42 -17.60 4.43
C SER A 33 -26.65 -18.29 3.09
N ASN A 34 -27.90 -18.65 2.82
CA ASN A 34 -28.33 -18.90 1.47
C ASN A 34 -28.15 -17.58 0.73
N LYS A 35 -26.94 -17.32 0.20
CA LYS A 35 -26.78 -16.42 -0.94
C LYS A 35 -27.50 -17.11 -2.09
N THR A 36 -28.82 -17.00 -2.08
CA THR A 36 -29.67 -17.16 -3.24
C THR A 36 -29.02 -16.34 -4.34
N ASN A 37 -28.54 -17.04 -5.38
CA ASN A 37 -28.02 -16.53 -6.63
C ASN A 37 -27.50 -15.09 -6.59
N SER A 38 -26.16 -14.93 -6.65
CA SER A 38 -25.65 -13.74 -7.33
C SER A 38 -26.46 -13.60 -8.61
N GLU A 39 -27.16 -12.48 -8.81
CA GLU A 39 -27.49 -12.06 -10.16
C GLU A 39 -26.24 -12.31 -10.99
N LEU A 40 -26.35 -13.20 -11.99
CA LEU A 40 -25.21 -13.66 -12.77
C LEU A 40 -24.46 -12.41 -13.22
N GLN A 41 -23.26 -12.19 -12.66
CA GLN A 41 -22.48 -10.98 -12.96
C GLN A 41 -22.38 -10.87 -14.48
N LYS A 42 -22.88 -9.76 -15.02
CA LYS A 42 -22.97 -9.59 -16.47
C LYS A 42 -21.57 -9.37 -17.01
N ILE A 43 -21.17 -10.16 -18.00
CA ILE A 43 -19.89 -9.95 -18.69
C ILE A 43 -20.03 -8.71 -19.58
N ILE A 44 -19.18 -7.72 -19.35
CA ILE A 44 -19.11 -6.47 -20.10
C ILE A 44 -18.07 -6.56 -21.23
N ALA A 45 -16.92 -7.16 -20.96
CA ALA A 45 -15.85 -7.31 -21.93
C ALA A 45 -15.02 -8.57 -21.66
N ARG A 46 -14.35 -9.06 -22.70
CA ARG A 46 -13.43 -10.20 -22.64
C ARG A 46 -12.18 -9.90 -23.48
N TYR A 47 -11.07 -9.67 -22.81
CA TYR A 47 -9.78 -9.33 -23.40
C TYR A 47 -8.93 -10.58 -23.55
N LYS A 48 -8.61 -10.96 -24.80
CA LYS A 48 -7.89 -12.20 -25.12
C LYS A 48 -6.38 -11.99 -25.09
N TYR A 49 -5.67 -12.70 -24.23
CA TYR A 49 -4.21 -12.67 -24.16
C TYR A 49 -3.64 -13.77 -25.07
N LYS A 50 -2.88 -13.35 -26.08
CA LYS A 50 -2.30 -14.25 -27.08
C LYS A 50 -0.79 -14.39 -26.88
N ASN A 51 -0.26 -15.60 -27.07
CA ASN A 51 1.19 -15.83 -27.10
C ASN A 51 1.82 -15.30 -28.40
N ILE A 52 3.12 -15.48 -28.57
CA ILE A 52 3.88 -15.06 -29.76
C ILE A 52 3.40 -15.71 -31.08
N GLU A 53 2.72 -16.86 -31.00
CA GLU A 53 2.15 -17.58 -32.15
C GLU A 53 0.71 -17.11 -32.46
N GLY A 54 0.16 -16.17 -31.68
CA GLY A 54 -1.22 -15.72 -31.80
C GLY A 54 -2.25 -16.63 -31.13
N LYS A 55 -1.82 -17.71 -30.46
CA LYS A 55 -2.70 -18.63 -29.73
C LYS A 55 -3.16 -18.01 -28.41
N ASN A 56 -4.46 -18.10 -28.13
CA ASN A 56 -5.04 -17.61 -26.87
C ASN A 56 -4.52 -18.45 -25.69
N VAL A 57 -3.96 -17.78 -24.67
CA VAL A 57 -3.44 -18.41 -23.45
C VAL A 57 -4.36 -18.23 -22.25
N TYR A 58 -5.02 -17.08 -22.15
CA TYR A 58 -6.06 -16.78 -21.16
C TYR A 58 -6.80 -15.50 -21.55
N ASP A 59 -7.91 -15.24 -20.88
CA ASP A 59 -8.70 -14.02 -21.03
C ASP A 59 -8.72 -13.25 -19.71
N VAL A 60 -8.81 -11.93 -19.77
CA VAL A 60 -9.29 -11.09 -18.66
C VAL A 60 -10.74 -10.73 -18.97
N VAL A 61 -11.65 -11.08 -18.06
CA VAL A 61 -13.09 -10.88 -18.19
C VAL A 61 -13.52 -9.77 -17.25
N ARG A 62 -14.13 -8.73 -17.80
CA ARG A 62 -14.71 -7.61 -17.05
C ARG A 62 -16.19 -7.86 -16.81
N PHE A 63 -16.63 -7.66 -15.57
CA PHE A 63 -18.01 -7.81 -15.12
C PHE A 63 -18.66 -6.49 -14.70
N GLU A 64 -19.99 -6.53 -14.55
CA GLU A 64 -20.81 -5.52 -13.88
C GLU A 64 -21.53 -6.16 -12.67
N PRO A 65 -21.42 -5.59 -11.45
CA PRO A 65 -20.56 -4.47 -11.04
C PRO A 65 -19.05 -4.70 -11.31
N LYS A 66 -18.25 -3.61 -11.36
CA LYS A 66 -16.83 -3.63 -11.79
C LYS A 66 -16.03 -4.69 -11.03
N ASP A 67 -15.73 -5.79 -11.72
CA ASP A 67 -14.86 -6.87 -11.27
C ASP A 67 -14.09 -7.41 -12.49
N PHE A 68 -12.88 -7.89 -12.27
CA PHE A 68 -12.01 -8.43 -13.31
C PHE A 68 -11.53 -9.81 -12.90
N ARG A 69 -11.77 -10.82 -13.74
CA ARG A 69 -11.32 -12.19 -13.48
C ARG A 69 -10.59 -12.76 -14.67
N THR A 70 -9.57 -13.55 -14.38
CA THR A 70 -8.81 -14.24 -15.42
C THR A 70 -9.41 -15.62 -15.66
N GLN A 71 -9.53 -16.01 -16.93
CA GLN A 71 -10.07 -17.30 -17.32
C GLN A 71 -9.17 -17.96 -18.35
N ARG A 72 -8.84 -19.22 -18.14
CA ARG A 72 -8.14 -20.05 -19.12
C ARG A 72 -9.06 -20.47 -20.27
N PRO A 73 -8.50 -20.86 -21.42
CA PRO A 73 -9.26 -21.45 -22.52
C PRO A 73 -10.02 -22.73 -22.14
N ASP A 74 -9.57 -23.46 -21.11
CA ASP A 74 -10.25 -24.64 -20.56
C ASP A 74 -11.40 -24.29 -19.59
N GLY A 75 -11.71 -23.00 -19.43
CA GLY A 75 -12.79 -22.50 -18.58
C GLY A 75 -12.42 -22.27 -17.12
N LYS A 76 -11.22 -22.67 -16.67
CA LYS A 76 -10.79 -22.49 -15.27
C LYS A 76 -10.47 -21.04 -14.95
N TRP A 77 -10.95 -20.55 -13.80
CA TRP A 77 -10.75 -19.18 -13.31
C TRP A 77 -9.45 -19.02 -12.51
N THR A 78 -8.31 -19.38 -13.12
CA THR A 78 -6.97 -19.25 -12.52
C THR A 78 -5.94 -19.06 -13.62
N LEU A 79 -4.77 -18.49 -13.29
CA LEU A 79 -3.59 -18.45 -14.16
C LEU A 79 -2.54 -19.51 -13.79
N ASP A 80 -2.87 -20.46 -12.91
CA ASP A 80 -1.94 -21.51 -12.52
C ASP A 80 -1.56 -22.38 -13.72
N GLY A 81 -0.26 -22.63 -13.89
CA GLY A 81 0.28 -23.40 -15.00
C GLY A 81 0.18 -22.70 -16.37
N VAL A 82 -0.08 -21.39 -16.40
CA VAL A 82 -0.13 -20.61 -17.65
C VAL A 82 0.96 -19.54 -17.65
N THR A 83 1.72 -19.50 -18.74
CA THR A 83 2.68 -18.43 -19.00
C THR A 83 1.94 -17.12 -19.19
N ARG A 84 2.19 -16.15 -18.30
CA ARG A 84 1.59 -14.84 -18.38
C ARG A 84 2.26 -14.00 -19.45
N VAL A 85 1.46 -13.25 -20.20
CA VAL A 85 1.92 -12.45 -21.33
C VAL A 85 1.31 -11.04 -21.26
N PRO A 86 1.95 -10.03 -21.87
CA PRO A 86 1.32 -8.73 -22.06
C PRO A 86 0.07 -8.84 -22.95
N TYR A 87 -0.89 -7.94 -22.73
CA TYR A 87 -2.04 -7.80 -23.61
C TYR A 87 -1.55 -7.33 -24.99
N ARG A 88 -2.13 -7.88 -26.07
CA ARG A 88 -1.69 -7.57 -27.45
C ARG A 88 -0.20 -7.86 -27.73
N LEU A 89 0.38 -8.90 -27.10
CA LEU A 89 1.78 -9.30 -27.27
C LEU A 89 2.23 -9.44 -28.75
N PRO A 90 1.47 -10.07 -29.68
CA PRO A 90 1.88 -10.12 -31.08
C PRO A 90 2.05 -8.73 -31.71
N GLN A 91 1.15 -7.80 -31.39
CA GLN A 91 1.19 -6.42 -31.89
C GLN A 91 2.32 -5.62 -31.25
N LEU A 92 2.58 -5.83 -29.96
CA LEU A 92 3.75 -5.29 -29.26
C LEU A 92 5.04 -5.66 -29.99
N LEU A 93 5.24 -6.95 -30.27
CA LEU A 93 6.46 -7.44 -30.93
C LEU A 93 6.58 -6.94 -32.38
N ALA A 94 5.47 -6.90 -33.12
CA ALA A 94 5.44 -6.32 -34.46
C ALA A 94 5.81 -4.83 -34.44
N GLY A 95 5.26 -4.06 -33.50
CA GLY A 95 5.57 -2.64 -33.31
C GLY A 95 7.05 -2.40 -33.00
N ILE A 96 7.64 -3.21 -32.11
CA ILE A 96 9.07 -3.15 -31.78
C ILE A 96 9.91 -3.39 -33.04
N LYS A 97 9.58 -4.43 -33.82
CA LYS A 97 10.29 -4.77 -35.07
C LYS A 97 10.21 -3.63 -36.10
N GLU A 98 9.09 -2.94 -36.18
CA GLU A 98 8.88 -1.78 -37.05
C GLU A 98 9.48 -0.48 -36.49
N GLY A 99 10.07 -0.52 -35.29
CA GLY A 99 10.66 0.64 -34.62
C GLY A 99 9.64 1.67 -34.13
N LYS A 100 8.38 1.26 -34.01
CA LYS A 100 7.26 2.08 -33.49
C LYS A 100 7.41 2.31 -31.99
N GLU A 101 6.73 3.36 -31.52
CA GLU A 101 6.59 3.64 -30.10
C GLU A 101 5.50 2.75 -29.52
N ILE A 102 5.75 2.24 -28.32
CA ILE A 102 4.88 1.33 -27.59
C ILE A 102 4.27 2.09 -26.41
N LEU A 103 2.95 2.28 -26.42
CA LEU A 103 2.24 2.81 -25.27
C LEU A 103 2.05 1.74 -24.21
N LEU A 104 2.36 2.09 -22.98
CA LEU A 104 2.07 1.28 -21.81
C LEU A 104 0.98 1.95 -20.98
N LEU A 105 -0.18 1.29 -20.92
CA LEU A 105 -1.42 1.79 -20.31
C LEU A 105 -1.83 0.89 -19.14
N GLU A 106 -2.72 1.37 -18.27
CA GLU A 106 -3.18 0.58 -17.11
C GLU A 106 -4.24 -0.45 -17.44
N GLY A 107 -5.13 -0.14 -18.39
CA GLY A 107 -6.30 -0.97 -18.70
C GLY A 107 -6.31 -1.53 -20.13
N GLU A 108 -6.96 -2.68 -20.30
CA GLU A 108 -7.15 -3.28 -21.63
C GLU A 108 -8.08 -2.44 -22.50
N LYS A 109 -9.06 -1.73 -21.90
CA LYS A 109 -9.96 -0.79 -22.61
C LYS A 109 -9.15 0.32 -23.29
N ASP A 110 -8.21 0.93 -22.57
CA ASP A 110 -7.36 1.99 -23.11
C ASP A 110 -6.45 1.48 -24.21
N CYS A 111 -5.94 0.24 -24.09
CA CYS A 111 -5.18 -0.39 -25.15
C CYS A 111 -6.00 -0.58 -26.44
N ASP A 112 -7.26 -0.99 -26.33
CA ASP A 112 -8.15 -1.13 -27.48
C ASP A 112 -8.49 0.23 -28.09
N ASN A 113 -8.71 1.26 -27.26
CA ASN A 113 -8.94 2.63 -27.73
C ASN A 113 -7.71 3.23 -28.43
N ALA A 114 -6.51 2.99 -27.90
CA ALA A 114 -5.25 3.39 -28.53
C ALA A 114 -5.06 2.70 -29.90
N GLU A 115 -5.43 1.43 -30.02
CA GLU A 115 -5.39 0.74 -31.31
C GLU A 115 -6.38 1.33 -32.31
N ASN A 116 -7.61 1.66 -31.88
CA ASN A 116 -8.62 2.23 -32.78
C ASN A 116 -8.14 3.53 -33.46
N ILE A 117 -7.18 4.23 -32.84
CA ILE A 117 -6.52 5.42 -33.41
C ILE A 117 -5.15 5.12 -34.04
N GLY A 118 -4.78 3.85 -34.21
CA GLY A 118 -3.57 3.41 -34.92
C GLY A 118 -2.29 3.31 -34.10
N LEU A 119 -2.38 3.37 -32.77
CA LEU A 119 -1.23 3.28 -31.88
C LEU A 119 -0.98 1.83 -31.45
N VAL A 120 0.28 1.52 -31.11
CA VAL A 120 0.65 0.21 -30.54
C VAL A 120 0.64 0.35 -29.02
N ALA A 121 -0.28 -0.34 -28.36
CA ALA A 121 -0.44 -0.30 -26.92
C ALA A 121 -0.48 -1.70 -26.29
N THR A 122 -0.02 -1.78 -25.04
CA THR A 122 -0.04 -2.99 -24.23
C THR A 122 -0.35 -2.68 -22.78
N THR A 123 -0.81 -3.70 -22.04
CA THR A 123 -0.96 -3.68 -20.58
C THR A 123 -0.77 -5.10 -20.01
N PHE A 124 -1.03 -5.31 -18.72
CA PHE A 124 -0.89 -6.59 -18.02
C PHE A 124 -2.20 -6.98 -17.33
N PRO A 125 -2.43 -8.28 -17.06
CA PRO A 125 -3.59 -8.68 -16.28
C PRO A 125 -3.53 -8.03 -14.89
N GLY A 126 -4.49 -7.15 -14.61
CA GLY A 126 -4.55 -6.36 -13.38
C GLY A 126 -3.76 -5.05 -13.40
N GLY A 127 -3.33 -4.60 -14.58
CA GLY A 127 -2.77 -3.27 -14.82
C GLY A 127 -1.45 -2.97 -14.13
N ALA A 128 -1.21 -1.68 -13.86
CA ALA A 128 0.07 -1.21 -13.35
C ALA A 128 0.43 -1.75 -11.96
N GLY A 129 -0.57 -2.11 -11.14
CA GLY A 129 -0.37 -2.66 -9.80
C GLY A 129 0.01 -4.14 -9.73
N LYS A 130 0.09 -4.86 -10.86
CA LYS A 130 0.33 -6.31 -10.92
C LYS A 130 1.53 -6.73 -11.77
N TRP A 131 2.52 -5.84 -11.90
CA TRP A 131 3.76 -6.10 -12.62
C TRP A 131 4.47 -7.38 -12.17
N ARG A 132 5.13 -8.03 -13.13
CA ARG A 132 6.00 -9.19 -12.90
C ARG A 132 7.31 -9.02 -13.66
N LYS A 133 8.42 -9.39 -13.02
CA LYS A 133 9.76 -9.33 -13.61
C LYS A 133 9.89 -10.10 -14.92
N GLU A 134 9.12 -11.18 -15.08
CA GLU A 134 9.08 -11.97 -16.32
C GLU A 134 8.57 -11.21 -17.55
N TYR A 135 7.89 -10.07 -17.36
CA TYR A 135 7.41 -9.23 -18.45
C TYR A 135 8.50 -8.39 -19.09
N SER A 136 9.56 -8.03 -18.35
CA SER A 136 10.66 -7.18 -18.85
C SER A 136 11.24 -7.70 -20.18
N LYS A 137 11.37 -9.03 -20.33
CA LYS A 137 11.94 -9.64 -21.54
C LYS A 137 11.21 -9.27 -22.83
N TRP A 138 9.93 -8.91 -22.77
CA TRP A 138 9.13 -8.55 -23.95
C TRP A 138 9.41 -7.13 -24.46
N PHE A 139 10.15 -6.32 -23.70
CA PHE A 139 10.44 -4.92 -24.01
C PHE A 139 11.88 -4.69 -24.51
N GLN A 140 12.62 -5.75 -24.87
CA GLN A 140 13.95 -5.60 -25.47
C GLN A 140 13.86 -4.74 -26.75
N GLU A 141 14.74 -3.76 -26.88
CA GLU A 141 14.78 -2.78 -27.99
C GLU A 141 13.53 -1.90 -28.15
N ALA A 142 12.55 -1.99 -27.24
CA ALA A 142 11.32 -1.22 -27.32
C ALA A 142 11.55 0.27 -27.01
N LYS A 143 10.84 1.15 -27.73
CA LYS A 143 10.70 2.57 -27.36
C LYS A 143 9.37 2.73 -26.64
N VAL A 144 9.40 2.79 -25.32
CA VAL A 144 8.20 2.73 -24.49
C VAL A 144 7.78 4.14 -24.06
N ILE A 145 6.48 4.42 -24.10
CA ILE A 145 5.88 5.60 -23.50
C ILE A 145 4.92 5.11 -22.40
N CYS A 146 5.28 5.39 -21.16
CA CYS A 146 4.47 5.12 -19.99
C CYS A 146 3.42 6.22 -19.82
N LEU A 147 2.15 5.84 -19.79
CA LEU A 147 1.02 6.75 -19.65
C LEU A 147 0.14 6.25 -18.47
N PRO A 148 0.36 6.80 -17.26
CA PRO A 148 -0.42 6.42 -16.07
C PRO A 148 -1.82 7.02 -16.07
N ASP A 149 -2.75 6.41 -15.32
CA ASP A 149 -4.02 7.04 -14.98
C ASP A 149 -3.76 8.29 -14.13
N ASN A 150 -4.66 9.28 -14.18
CA ASN A 150 -4.53 10.53 -13.45
C ASN A 150 -4.88 10.40 -11.96
N ASP A 151 -4.28 9.44 -11.29
CA ASP A 151 -4.36 9.29 -9.85
C ASP A 151 -3.01 8.85 -9.23
N SER A 152 -2.97 8.85 -7.89
CA SER A 152 -1.74 8.55 -7.17
C SER A 152 -1.32 7.07 -7.24
N ALA A 153 -2.28 6.15 -7.40
CA ALA A 153 -2.00 4.72 -7.47
C ALA A 153 -1.46 4.36 -8.85
N GLY A 154 -2.08 4.92 -9.90
CA GLY A 154 -1.69 4.74 -11.28
C GLY A 154 -0.28 5.25 -11.57
N ARG A 155 0.00 6.49 -11.18
CA ARG A 155 1.36 7.06 -11.25
C ARG A 155 2.40 6.20 -10.53
N LYS A 156 2.11 5.72 -9.32
CA LYS A 156 3.05 4.86 -8.56
C LYS A 156 3.29 3.51 -9.24
N GLY A 157 2.23 2.88 -9.72
CA GLY A 157 2.32 1.59 -10.41
C GLY A 157 3.12 1.72 -11.71
N MET A 158 2.80 2.73 -12.50
CA MET A 158 3.47 2.97 -13.79
C MET A 158 4.94 3.38 -13.60
N ASP A 159 5.25 4.18 -12.57
CA ASP A 159 6.64 4.56 -12.24
C ASP A 159 7.48 3.34 -11.86
N PHE A 160 6.92 2.45 -11.03
CA PHE A 160 7.57 1.17 -10.72
C PHE A 160 7.82 0.35 -12.00
N ILE A 161 6.86 0.27 -12.91
CA ILE A 161 7.03 -0.46 -14.17
C ILE A 161 8.09 0.19 -15.04
N ALA A 162 8.09 1.52 -15.18
CA ALA A 162 9.08 2.26 -15.93
C ALA A 162 10.50 1.97 -15.39
N SER A 163 10.65 1.91 -14.07
CA SER A 163 11.93 1.55 -13.41
C SER A 163 12.42 0.14 -13.74
N GLU A 164 11.53 -0.80 -14.06
CA GLU A 164 11.89 -2.17 -14.44
C GLU A 164 12.12 -2.32 -15.95
N ILE A 165 11.35 -1.59 -16.77
CA ILE A 165 11.44 -1.64 -18.23
C ILE A 165 12.67 -0.88 -18.74
N VAL A 166 13.05 0.23 -18.11
CA VAL A 166 14.23 1.03 -18.53
C VAL A 166 15.52 0.21 -18.54
N LYS A 167 15.60 -0.87 -17.75
CA LYS A 167 16.75 -1.77 -17.67
C LYS A 167 16.94 -2.63 -18.94
N VAL A 168 15.92 -2.72 -19.80
CA VAL A 168 15.88 -3.62 -20.96
C VAL A 168 15.41 -2.95 -22.26
N ALA A 169 14.61 -1.88 -22.15
CA ALA A 169 14.10 -1.13 -23.29
C ALA A 169 15.14 -0.19 -23.88
N LYS A 170 14.95 0.18 -25.14
CA LYS A 170 15.79 1.15 -25.85
C LYS A 170 15.62 2.56 -25.30
N SER A 171 14.39 2.93 -24.99
CA SER A 171 14.06 4.17 -24.30
C SER A 171 12.74 4.04 -23.57
N VAL A 172 12.60 4.79 -22.48
CA VAL A 172 11.35 4.92 -21.72
C VAL A 172 11.06 6.40 -21.57
N ARG A 173 9.87 6.82 -21.99
CA ARG A 173 9.37 8.18 -21.82
C ARG A 173 8.12 8.19 -20.96
N TRP A 174 7.88 9.31 -20.30
CA TRP A 174 6.75 9.52 -19.41
C TRP A 174 5.80 10.56 -20.02
N LEU A 175 4.52 10.20 -20.13
CA LEU A 175 3.48 11.07 -20.69
C LEU A 175 2.32 11.19 -19.71
N GLU A 176 2.12 12.38 -19.14
CA GLU A 176 0.89 12.75 -18.43
C GLU A 176 -0.03 13.48 -19.40
N LEU A 177 -1.28 13.04 -19.51
CA LEU A 177 -2.26 13.68 -20.38
C LEU A 177 -2.78 14.98 -19.73
N PRO A 178 -2.83 16.09 -20.47
CA PRO A 178 -3.37 17.35 -19.96
C PRO A 178 -4.90 17.31 -19.88
N ASP A 179 -5.46 18.14 -19.00
CA ASP A 179 -6.89 18.47 -18.94
C ASP A 179 -7.86 17.28 -18.74
N ILE A 180 -7.38 16.17 -18.18
CA ILE A 180 -8.23 15.06 -17.76
C ILE A 180 -8.67 15.17 -16.29
N PRO A 181 -9.87 14.71 -15.94
CA PRO A 181 -10.34 14.69 -14.56
C PRO A 181 -9.44 13.84 -13.65
N GLU A 182 -9.58 14.01 -12.33
CA GLU A 182 -8.92 13.11 -11.37
C GLU A 182 -9.42 11.68 -11.59
N LYS A 183 -8.49 10.72 -11.62
CA LYS A 183 -8.72 9.32 -12.03
C LYS A 183 -9.10 9.15 -13.51
N GLY A 184 -8.89 10.18 -14.32
CA GLY A 184 -9.06 10.08 -15.76
C GLY A 184 -8.01 9.17 -16.40
N ASP A 185 -8.40 8.46 -17.44
CA ASP A 185 -7.52 7.59 -18.24
C ASP A 185 -7.40 8.09 -19.69
N LEU A 186 -6.76 7.30 -20.57
CA LEU A 186 -6.64 7.62 -21.99
C LEU A 186 -8.02 7.66 -22.66
N SER A 187 -8.95 6.79 -22.27
CA SER A 187 -10.31 6.80 -22.80
C SER A 187 -11.01 8.11 -22.49
N ASP A 188 -10.91 8.61 -21.27
CA ASP A 188 -11.51 9.89 -20.87
C ASP A 188 -10.92 11.07 -21.67
N TRP A 189 -9.60 11.04 -21.93
CA TRP A 189 -8.95 12.06 -22.77
C TRP A 189 -9.46 12.04 -24.22
N LEU A 190 -9.66 10.84 -24.78
CA LEU A 190 -10.19 10.67 -26.14
C LEU A 190 -11.65 11.11 -26.30
N GLU A 191 -12.42 11.14 -25.20
CA GLU A 191 -13.80 11.64 -25.20
C GLU A 191 -13.88 13.18 -25.14
N PHE A 192 -12.79 13.87 -24.78
CA PHE A 192 -12.76 15.34 -24.69
C PHE A 192 -12.71 16.03 -26.07
N ALA A 193 -13.43 17.15 -26.23
CA ALA A 193 -13.48 17.89 -27.50
C ALA A 193 -12.13 18.59 -27.80
N GLY A 194 -11.22 17.89 -28.48
CA GLY A 194 -9.88 18.39 -28.85
C GLY A 194 -8.82 17.30 -29.03
N SER A 195 -9.09 16.07 -28.59
CA SER A 195 -8.20 14.91 -28.64
C SER A 195 -8.19 14.25 -30.03
N SER A 196 -7.47 14.87 -30.97
CA SER A 196 -7.16 14.22 -32.25
C SER A 196 -5.95 13.30 -32.13
N TYR A 197 -5.86 12.26 -32.98
CA TYR A 197 -4.65 11.45 -33.13
C TYR A 197 -3.38 12.32 -33.35
N GLY A 198 -3.53 13.43 -34.08
CA GLY A 198 -2.47 14.40 -34.30
C GLY A 198 -2.01 15.06 -32.99
N ALA A 199 -2.95 15.50 -32.13
CA ALA A 199 -2.64 16.08 -30.84
C ALA A 199 -1.94 15.07 -29.91
N PHE A 200 -2.40 13.82 -29.87
CA PHE A 200 -1.73 12.77 -29.09
C PHE A 200 -0.30 12.54 -29.57
N ARG A 201 -0.08 12.49 -30.87
CA ARG A 201 1.26 12.27 -31.44
C ARG A 201 2.22 13.39 -31.08
N GLU A 202 1.77 14.64 -31.08
CA GLU A 202 2.60 15.78 -30.65
C GLU A 202 2.92 15.71 -29.16
N LEU A 203 1.94 15.36 -28.31
CA LEU A 203 2.18 15.14 -26.87
C LEU A 203 3.18 14.00 -26.65
N ALA A 204 2.97 12.86 -27.32
CA ALA A 204 3.85 11.71 -27.24
C ALA A 204 5.27 12.03 -27.73
N LYS A 205 5.42 12.84 -28.78
CA LYS A 205 6.74 13.28 -29.28
C LYS A 205 7.49 14.13 -28.25
N ASN A 206 6.79 14.98 -27.52
CA ASN A 206 7.35 15.85 -26.49
C ASN A 206 7.39 15.22 -25.08
N ALA A 207 6.96 13.96 -24.95
CA ALA A 207 7.05 13.22 -23.69
C ALA A 207 8.49 13.20 -23.18
N ALA A 208 8.67 13.53 -21.90
CA ALA A 208 9.99 13.57 -21.29
C ALA A 208 10.59 12.17 -21.20
N GLU A 209 11.92 12.05 -21.32
CA GLU A 209 12.59 10.81 -20.94
C GLU A 209 12.32 10.52 -19.46
N TRP A 210 11.90 9.29 -19.18
CA TRP A 210 11.68 8.87 -17.81
C TRP A 210 13.04 8.79 -17.12
N GLN A 211 13.25 9.66 -16.14
CA GLN A 211 14.41 9.64 -15.26
C GLN A 211 13.95 9.21 -13.87
N HIS A 212 14.69 8.28 -13.27
CA HIS A 212 14.43 7.82 -11.91
C HIS A 212 14.70 8.98 -10.92
N LYS A 213 13.71 9.85 -10.67
CA LYS A 213 13.74 10.83 -9.59
C LYS A 213 12.46 10.75 -8.76
N CYS A 214 12.67 10.37 -7.50
CA CYS A 214 11.68 10.31 -6.43
C CYS A 214 11.21 11.74 -6.10
N SER A 215 10.00 12.13 -6.50
CA SER A 215 9.50 13.49 -6.29
C SER A 215 8.18 13.48 -5.52
N LYS A 216 8.18 13.96 -4.27
CA LYS A 216 6.96 14.42 -3.61
C LYS A 216 6.55 15.76 -4.24
N ARG A 217 5.33 15.84 -4.79
CA ARG A 217 4.73 17.09 -5.31
C ARG A 217 4.12 17.89 -4.15
N GLN A 218 4.59 19.12 -3.90
CA GLN A 218 3.81 20.12 -3.15
C GLN A 218 3.03 21.01 -4.12
N LYS A 219 1.75 21.26 -3.79
CA LYS A 219 0.86 22.15 -4.53
C LYS A 219 1.21 23.61 -4.22
N LEU A 220 1.56 24.39 -5.24
CA LEU A 220 1.49 25.84 -5.18
C LEU A 220 0.22 26.30 -5.91
N LYS A 221 -0.55 27.19 -5.27
CA LYS A 221 -1.65 27.93 -5.90
C LYS A 221 -1.09 29.23 -6.45
N THR A 222 -1.40 29.56 -7.70
CA THR A 222 -1.44 30.95 -8.15
C THR A 222 -2.52 31.17 -9.20
N ASN A 223 -3.01 32.42 -9.22
CA ASN A 223 -4.14 32.90 -10.01
C ASN A 223 -3.66 33.37 -11.39
N ASN A 224 -4.46 33.03 -12.42
CA ASN A 224 -4.56 33.59 -13.78
C ASN A 224 -3.47 33.27 -14.83
N SER A 225 -3.86 32.36 -15.74
CA SER A 225 -3.60 32.27 -17.21
C SER A 225 -2.15 32.27 -17.74
N PHE A 226 -1.70 31.38 -18.63
CA PHE A 226 -2.25 30.16 -19.25
C PHE A 226 -1.12 29.31 -19.89
N PHE A 227 0.14 29.47 -19.47
CA PHE A 227 1.25 28.63 -19.94
C PHE A 227 2.29 28.47 -18.82
N GLU A 228 2.34 27.30 -18.19
CA GLU A 228 3.44 26.91 -17.30
C GLU A 228 4.51 26.18 -18.13
N THR A 229 5.50 26.92 -18.60
CA THR A 229 6.79 26.32 -18.95
C THR A 229 7.50 25.96 -17.65
N PHE A 230 7.52 24.68 -17.31
CA PHE A 230 8.36 24.17 -16.23
C PHE A 230 9.82 24.27 -16.66
N GLU A 231 10.55 25.27 -16.16
CA GLU A 231 12.00 25.21 -16.18
C GLU A 231 12.44 24.06 -15.25
N ILE A 232 12.94 22.99 -15.86
CA ILE A 232 13.65 21.92 -15.16
C ILE A 232 15.00 22.53 -14.76
N ILE A 233 15.06 23.17 -13.61
CA ILE A 233 16.34 23.53 -12.98
C ILE A 233 16.99 22.19 -12.59
N PRO A 234 18.17 21.84 -13.15
CA PRO A 234 18.91 20.68 -12.69
C PRO A 234 19.22 20.92 -11.22
N GLU A 235 18.60 20.13 -10.35
CA GLU A 235 18.93 20.11 -8.93
C GLU A 235 20.41 19.72 -8.84
N GLU A 236 21.29 20.70 -8.64
CA GLU A 236 22.59 20.46 -8.03
C GLU A 236 22.31 19.58 -6.83
N TRP A 237 23.02 18.44 -6.74
CA TRP A 237 22.95 17.59 -5.56
C TRP A 237 22.97 18.51 -4.34
N GLN A 238 21.90 18.50 -3.54
CA GLN A 238 21.97 19.15 -2.25
C GLN A 238 23.19 18.58 -1.55
N ASN A 239 23.93 19.46 -0.86
CA ASN A 239 25.08 19.03 -0.07
C ASN A 239 24.70 17.77 0.70
N PRO A 240 25.51 16.71 0.64
CA PRO A 240 25.18 15.43 1.25
C PRO A 240 24.72 15.70 2.68
N ILE A 241 23.47 15.34 2.98
CA ILE A 241 22.90 15.52 4.31
C ILE A 241 23.78 14.69 5.24
N PRO A 242 24.46 15.30 6.22
CA PRO A 242 25.31 14.57 7.12
C PRO A 242 24.51 13.44 7.77
N LEU A 243 25.05 12.22 7.71
CA LEU A 243 24.45 11.05 8.39
C LEU A 243 24.27 11.29 9.89
N VAL A 244 25.11 12.19 10.43
CA VAL A 244 25.00 12.75 11.76
C VAL A 244 24.11 13.98 11.64
N ARG A 245 22.90 13.90 12.19
CA ARG A 245 22.00 15.06 12.32
C ARG A 245 22.78 16.21 12.96
N GLU A 246 22.74 17.40 12.36
CA GLU A 246 23.27 18.60 13.03
C GLU A 246 22.60 18.71 14.40
N GLU A 247 23.37 19.00 15.44
CA GLU A 247 22.82 19.18 16.79
C GLU A 247 21.89 20.39 16.76
N GLU A 248 20.59 20.11 16.63
CA GLU A 248 19.54 21.13 16.76
C GLU A 248 19.63 21.75 18.17
N GLU A 249 19.50 23.08 18.27
CA GLU A 249 19.48 23.75 19.56
C GLU A 249 18.37 23.18 20.44
N ALA A 250 18.72 22.80 21.67
CA ALA A 250 17.79 22.20 22.61
C ALA A 250 16.60 23.13 22.88
N GLN A 251 15.43 22.73 22.40
CA GLN A 251 14.19 23.46 22.65
C GLN A 251 13.73 23.26 24.09
N PRO A 252 13.09 24.26 24.72
CA PRO A 252 12.49 24.11 26.03
C PRO A 252 11.49 22.95 26.07
N TYR A 253 11.55 22.15 27.14
CA TYR A 253 10.59 21.05 27.31
C TYR A 253 9.19 21.62 27.65
N PRO A 254 8.13 21.18 26.95
CA PRO A 254 6.79 21.75 27.08
C PRO A 254 6.07 21.20 28.31
N VAL A 255 6.53 21.57 29.51
CA VAL A 255 5.97 21.06 30.77
C VAL A 255 4.51 21.50 30.99
N ASP A 256 4.11 22.65 30.45
CA ASP A 256 2.76 23.18 30.60
C ASP A 256 1.72 22.37 29.81
N ASP A 257 2.15 21.65 28.76
CA ASP A 257 1.28 20.78 27.95
C ASP A 257 0.94 19.46 28.67
N LEU A 258 1.60 19.15 29.79
CA LEU A 258 1.31 17.97 30.61
C LEU A 258 0.01 18.10 31.42
N GLY A 259 -0.63 19.27 31.37
CA GLY A 259 -1.83 19.58 32.13
C GLY A 259 -1.57 19.82 33.62
N PRO A 260 -2.61 20.17 34.39
CA PRO A 260 -2.46 20.75 35.72
C PRO A 260 -2.00 19.75 36.79
N ILE A 261 -2.22 18.44 36.60
CA ILE A 261 -1.85 17.43 37.59
C ILE A 261 -0.40 16.96 37.36
N ILE A 262 -0.12 16.47 36.15
CA ILE A 262 1.21 15.93 35.82
C ILE A 262 2.23 17.07 35.73
N GLY A 263 1.87 18.20 35.08
CA GLY A 263 2.76 19.35 34.93
C GLY A 263 3.23 19.92 36.28
N GLU A 264 2.31 20.11 37.24
CA GLU A 264 2.68 20.63 38.56
C GLU A 264 3.52 19.63 39.37
N ALA A 265 3.19 18.33 39.34
CA ALA A 265 4.01 17.31 39.98
C ALA A 265 5.44 17.24 39.40
N VAL A 266 5.56 17.40 38.07
CA VAL A 266 6.86 17.45 37.39
C VAL A 266 7.64 18.70 37.80
N LYS A 267 7.01 19.88 37.82
CA LYS A 267 7.64 21.14 38.24
C LYS A 267 8.08 21.09 39.71
N GLU A 268 7.23 20.58 40.60
CA GLU A 268 7.54 20.46 42.03
C GLU A 268 8.73 19.53 42.27
N PHE A 269 8.69 18.33 41.68
CA PHE A 269 9.77 17.36 41.82
C PHE A 269 11.08 17.88 41.21
N GLN A 270 11.01 18.54 40.05
CA GLN A 270 12.17 19.15 39.42
C GLN A 270 12.76 20.28 40.26
N ASN A 271 11.91 21.11 40.88
CA ASN A 271 12.33 22.18 41.78
C ASN A 271 13.11 21.66 42.99
N TYR A 272 12.71 20.50 43.52
CA TYR A 272 13.39 19.84 44.64
C TYR A 272 14.66 19.10 44.19
N GLY A 273 14.55 18.21 43.20
CA GLY A 273 15.60 17.27 42.85
C GLY A 273 16.64 17.81 41.87
N LYS A 274 16.35 18.94 41.21
CA LYS A 274 17.19 19.69 40.25
C LYS A 274 17.61 18.89 39.01
N GLN A 275 16.92 17.80 38.69
CA GLN A 275 17.11 17.07 37.44
C GLN A 275 16.62 17.88 36.22
N PRO A 276 17.07 17.55 35.00
CA PRO A 276 16.44 18.07 33.78
C PRO A 276 14.93 17.84 33.76
N ILE A 277 14.15 18.90 33.51
CA ILE A 277 12.68 18.85 33.54
C ILE A 277 12.11 17.87 32.51
N SER A 278 12.80 17.70 31.38
CA SER A 278 12.46 16.72 30.34
C SER A 278 12.54 15.28 30.83
N MET A 279 13.51 14.96 31.68
CA MET A 279 13.65 13.62 32.27
C MET A 279 12.58 13.37 33.33
N VAL A 280 12.27 14.37 34.15
CA VAL A 280 11.17 14.27 35.14
C VAL A 280 9.83 14.09 34.43
N GLY A 281 9.56 14.88 33.39
CA GLY A 281 8.37 14.76 32.56
C GLY A 281 8.26 13.40 31.86
N SER A 282 9.37 12.91 31.29
CA SER A 282 9.41 11.58 30.64
C SER A 282 9.07 10.45 31.62
N SER A 283 9.58 10.52 32.84
CA SER A 283 9.30 9.51 33.88
C SER A 283 7.84 9.52 34.34
N ALA A 284 7.27 10.72 34.50
CA ALA A 284 5.86 10.89 34.84
C ALA A 284 4.94 10.36 33.74
N LEU A 285 5.23 10.71 32.48
CA LEU A 285 4.47 10.24 31.31
C LEU A 285 4.61 8.74 31.09
N ALA A 286 5.79 8.15 31.31
CA ALA A 286 5.98 6.71 31.21
C ALA A 286 5.08 5.96 32.22
N THR A 287 5.01 6.47 33.45
CA THR A 287 4.14 5.92 34.49
C THR A 287 2.66 6.07 34.12
N ALA A 288 2.25 7.26 33.68
CA ALA A 288 0.87 7.51 33.25
C ALA A 288 0.46 6.64 32.05
N SER A 289 1.36 6.47 31.07
CA SER A 289 1.14 5.59 29.92
C SER A 289 0.89 4.16 30.34
N LEU A 290 1.65 3.64 31.30
CA LEU A 290 1.48 2.28 31.79
C LEU A 290 0.15 2.10 32.55
N CYS A 291 -0.26 3.10 33.35
CA CYS A 291 -1.55 3.08 34.02
C CYS A 291 -2.74 3.07 33.04
N CYS A 292 -2.60 3.75 31.90
CA CYS A 292 -3.65 3.88 30.89
C CYS A 292 -3.55 2.81 29.78
N GLN A 293 -2.53 1.98 29.78
CA GLN A 293 -2.22 1.05 28.68
C GLN A 293 -3.38 0.08 28.41
N GLY A 294 -4.07 -0.37 29.45
CA GLY A 294 -5.22 -1.28 29.33
C GLY A 294 -6.54 -0.63 28.90
N LEU A 295 -6.57 0.69 28.63
CA LEU A 295 -7.81 1.38 28.27
C LEU A 295 -8.19 1.22 26.80
N ALA A 296 -7.21 1.00 25.91
CA ALA A 296 -7.45 0.84 24.48
C ALA A 296 -6.33 0.07 23.79
N ASP A 297 -6.73 -0.73 22.80
CA ASP A 297 -5.81 -1.33 21.83
C ASP A 297 -5.88 -0.61 20.49
N ILE A 298 -4.73 -0.54 19.80
CA ILE A 298 -4.61 -0.04 18.44
C ILE A 298 -4.25 -1.21 17.51
N SER A 299 -5.03 -1.37 16.44
CA SER A 299 -4.73 -2.30 15.35
C SER A 299 -3.90 -1.59 14.28
N ARG A 300 -2.65 -2.01 14.11
CA ARG A 300 -1.78 -1.54 13.01
C ARG A 300 -2.05 -2.30 11.72
N ASP A 301 -2.39 -3.58 11.85
CA ASP A 301 -2.91 -4.46 10.79
C ASP A 301 -3.72 -5.61 11.42
N SER A 302 -4.10 -6.61 10.63
CA SER A 302 -4.90 -7.78 11.06
C SER A 302 -4.20 -8.75 12.03
N GLN A 303 -2.89 -8.62 12.22
CA GLN A 303 -2.06 -9.46 13.09
C GLN A 303 -1.41 -8.66 14.22
N ASN A 304 -1.36 -7.33 14.11
CA ASN A 304 -0.66 -6.44 15.01
C ASN A 304 -1.63 -5.50 15.75
N THR A 305 -2.46 -6.08 16.61
CA THR A 305 -3.27 -5.37 17.60
C THR A 305 -2.54 -5.39 18.95
N GLY A 306 -2.40 -4.24 19.59
CA GLY A 306 -1.78 -4.16 20.90
C GLY A 306 -2.11 -2.85 21.61
N PRO A 307 -1.80 -2.75 22.90
CA PRO A 307 -2.25 -1.65 23.73
C PRO A 307 -1.56 -0.33 23.40
N ILE A 308 -2.23 0.77 23.70
CA ILE A 308 -1.63 2.11 23.60
C ILE A 308 -0.44 2.22 24.56
N SER A 309 0.75 2.50 24.03
CA SER A 309 1.97 2.61 24.83
C SER A 309 2.84 3.73 24.31
N LEU A 310 3.41 4.51 25.23
CA LEU A 310 4.49 5.44 24.95
C LEU A 310 5.84 4.80 25.30
N SER A 311 6.84 5.02 24.46
CA SER A 311 8.22 4.57 24.68
C SER A 311 9.12 5.78 24.88
N PHE A 312 9.68 5.92 26.09
CA PHE A 312 10.57 7.01 26.44
C PHE A 312 12.01 6.53 26.50
N LEU A 313 12.93 7.30 25.92
CA LEU A 313 14.36 7.11 26.03
C LEU A 313 14.98 8.41 26.52
N SER A 314 15.63 8.37 27.68
CA SER A 314 16.37 9.51 28.23
C SER A 314 17.87 9.27 28.13
N ILE A 315 18.57 10.17 27.45
CA ILE A 315 20.03 10.23 27.42
C ILE A 315 20.44 11.22 28.52
N ALA A 316 21.24 10.75 29.47
CA ALA A 316 21.63 11.53 30.64
C ALA A 316 22.96 11.03 31.20
N GLU A 317 23.81 11.94 31.65
CA GLU A 317 25.13 11.63 32.20
C GLU A 317 25.05 10.92 33.55
N SER A 318 26.15 10.25 33.94
CA SER A 318 26.27 9.66 35.27
C SER A 318 26.13 10.76 36.34
N GLY A 319 25.31 10.53 37.37
CA GLY A 319 25.06 11.52 38.42
C GLY A 319 23.79 12.37 38.24
N GLU A 320 23.12 12.34 37.09
CA GLU A 320 21.87 13.08 36.85
C GLU A 320 20.64 12.59 37.64
N ARG A 321 20.83 11.62 38.55
CA ARG A 321 19.77 11.10 39.44
C ARG A 321 18.59 10.46 38.68
N LYS A 322 18.82 9.96 37.45
CA LYS A 322 17.88 9.17 36.62
C LYS A 322 17.03 8.19 37.43
N THR A 323 17.71 7.29 38.14
CA THR A 323 17.07 6.23 38.93
C THR A 323 16.21 6.76 40.07
N SER A 324 16.56 7.92 40.64
CA SER A 324 15.79 8.55 41.71
C SER A 324 14.46 9.09 41.17
N THR A 325 14.51 9.78 40.02
CA THR A 325 13.32 10.27 39.31
C THR A 325 12.38 9.12 38.97
N ASP A 326 12.90 8.08 38.31
CA ASP A 326 12.09 6.93 37.92
C ASP A 326 11.47 6.20 39.10
N LYS A 327 12.23 6.02 40.18
CA LYS A 327 11.69 5.42 41.40
C LYS A 327 10.60 6.26 42.03
N ALA A 328 10.71 7.59 42.02
CA ALA A 328 9.72 8.47 42.63
C ALA A 328 8.37 8.37 41.90
N PHE A 329 8.35 8.51 40.58
CA PHE A 329 7.11 8.47 39.80
C PHE A 329 6.53 7.06 39.67
N SER A 330 7.38 6.03 39.53
CA SER A 330 6.89 4.65 39.38
C SER A 330 6.64 3.93 40.71
N LYS A 331 6.85 4.57 41.88
CA LYS A 331 6.75 3.90 43.19
C LYS A 331 5.42 3.19 43.39
N SER A 332 4.31 3.92 43.30
CA SER A 332 2.97 3.39 43.56
C SER A 332 2.60 2.27 42.58
N LEU A 333 3.03 2.42 41.32
CA LEU A 333 2.84 1.41 40.29
C LEU A 333 3.62 0.12 40.61
N ARG A 334 4.88 0.22 41.05
CA ARG A 334 5.69 -0.94 41.45
C ARG A 334 5.14 -1.64 42.69
N GLU A 335 4.61 -0.86 43.64
CA GLU A 335 3.93 -1.40 44.82
C GLU A 335 2.68 -2.20 44.39
N TRP A 336 1.84 -1.61 43.54
CA TRP A 336 0.67 -2.30 42.97
C TRP A 336 1.05 -3.56 42.18
N GLN A 337 2.09 -3.49 41.33
CA GLN A 337 2.58 -4.64 40.57
C GLN A 337 3.05 -5.77 41.48
N ARG A 338 3.75 -5.45 42.56
CA ARG A 338 4.21 -6.44 43.55
C ARG A 338 3.03 -7.12 44.23
N ASP A 339 2.05 -6.34 44.65
CA ASP A 339 0.87 -6.86 45.36
C ASP A 339 0.06 -7.78 44.42
N LYS A 340 -0.16 -7.36 43.17
CA LYS A 340 -0.81 -8.18 42.14
C LYS A 340 -0.03 -9.44 41.78
N ALA A 341 1.30 -9.36 41.75
CA ALA A 341 2.14 -10.52 41.47
C ALA A 341 2.05 -11.57 42.60
N GLU A 342 1.92 -11.14 43.86
CA GLU A 342 1.73 -12.08 44.98
C GLU A 342 0.32 -12.67 44.98
N GLU A 343 -0.72 -11.86 44.71
CA GLU A 343 -2.11 -12.34 44.57
C GLU A 343 -2.24 -13.42 43.48
N ASN A 344 -1.62 -13.20 42.31
CA ASN A 344 -1.75 -14.08 41.15
C ASN A 344 -0.71 -15.21 41.09
N LYS A 345 0.16 -15.32 42.10
CA LYS A 345 1.34 -16.19 42.09
C LYS A 345 1.01 -17.66 41.84
N ASP A 346 -0.06 -18.15 42.44
CA ASP A 346 -0.48 -19.54 42.30
C ASP A 346 -1.14 -19.82 40.95
N GLU A 347 -1.87 -18.85 40.39
CA GLU A 347 -2.43 -18.96 39.03
C GLU A 347 -1.33 -18.97 37.98
N VAL A 348 -0.34 -18.08 38.12
CA VAL A 348 0.83 -18.04 37.23
C VAL A 348 1.60 -19.35 37.29
N ARG A 349 1.83 -19.92 38.49
CA ARG A 349 2.48 -21.23 38.64
C ARG A 349 1.71 -22.35 37.94
N LYS A 350 0.38 -22.37 38.06
CA LYS A 350 -0.47 -23.36 37.37
C LYS A 350 -0.41 -23.20 35.86
N SER A 351 -0.50 -21.97 35.35
CA SER A 351 -0.42 -21.69 33.91
C SER A 351 0.93 -22.08 33.31
N VAL A 352 2.04 -21.74 33.98
CA VAL A 352 3.38 -22.13 33.55
C VAL A 352 3.54 -23.65 33.51
N ALA A 353 3.04 -24.36 34.53
CA ALA A 353 3.07 -25.82 34.54
C ALA A 353 2.23 -26.45 33.42
N GLN A 354 1.09 -25.85 33.05
CA GLN A 354 0.22 -26.31 31.96
C GLN A 354 0.80 -26.05 30.58
N HIS A 355 1.59 -25.00 30.38
CA HIS A 355 2.23 -24.68 29.10
C HIS A 355 3.65 -25.26 28.95
N ALA A 356 4.20 -25.86 30.02
CA ALA A 356 5.46 -26.59 29.99
C ALA A 356 5.29 -28.10 29.72
N ALA A 357 4.06 -28.60 29.76
CA ALA A 357 3.66 -29.97 29.39
C ALA A 357 3.10 -29.98 27.96
#